data_AF-A0A955M5Q6-F1
#
_entry.id   AF-A0A955M5Q6-F1
#
_cell.length_a   1.000
_cell.length_b   1.000
_cell.length_c   1.000
_cell.angle_alpha   90.00
_cell.angle_beta   90.00
_cell.angle_gamma   90.00
#
_symmetry.space_group_name_H-M   'P 1'
#
loop_
_entity.id
_entity.type
_entity.pdbx_description
1 polymer ?
#
loop_
_entity_poly.entity_id
_entity_poly.type
_entity_poly.pdbx_seq_one_letter_code
_entity_poly.pdbx_strand_id
1 'polypeptide(L)'
;MSDFKASLNEIQSQFASLEGNFCTGSCWRLSTTMQDLDAALREHIQAVTKSEVEGIIGKLQSKQELTAGEIELIKMWICGDADYYVKLENNYNDWIAELKRLVGEMAQADASNPDFKAAANLRARLLDAIRVLGDIVFFLKQKERIANFTESTKVIDPQEADLLVRLLQGKIISDNE
;
A
#
# COMPACT_ATOMS: atom_id res chain seq x y z
N MET A 1 -7.87 -15.31 -17.76
CA MET A 1 -7.79 -15.43 -16.30
C MET A 1 -6.33 -15.69 -15.97
N SER A 2 -5.68 -14.81 -15.22
CA SER A 2 -4.24 -14.87 -14.95
C SER A 2 -3.87 -16.13 -14.17
N ASP A 3 -2.78 -16.81 -14.57
CA ASP A 3 -2.26 -17.95 -13.83
C ASP A 3 -1.38 -17.47 -12.67
N PHE A 4 -2.00 -17.21 -11.52
CA PHE A 4 -1.31 -16.74 -10.33
C PHE A 4 -0.21 -17.69 -9.87
N LYS A 5 -0.35 -18.99 -10.11
CA LYS A 5 0.66 -19.98 -9.73
C LYS A 5 1.90 -19.83 -10.60
N ALA A 6 1.74 -19.62 -11.90
CA ALA A 6 2.86 -19.35 -12.80
C ALA A 6 3.60 -18.06 -12.40
N SER A 7 2.88 -16.96 -12.11
CA SER A 7 3.49 -15.71 -11.66
C SER A 7 4.25 -15.85 -10.34
N LEU A 8 3.69 -16.59 -9.37
CA LEU A 8 4.38 -16.88 -8.10
C LEU A 8 5.65 -17.71 -8.29
N ASN A 9 5.59 -18.73 -9.16
CA ASN A 9 6.78 -19.52 -9.50
C ASN A 9 7.86 -18.67 -10.18
N GLU A 10 7.47 -17.73 -11.03
CA GLU A 10 8.40 -16.80 -11.67
C GLU A 10 9.05 -15.87 -10.64
N ILE A 11 8.29 -15.30 -9.70
CA ILE A 11 8.83 -14.49 -8.60
C ILE A 11 9.84 -15.30 -7.77
N GLN A 12 9.52 -16.56 -7.45
CA GLN A 12 10.41 -17.44 -6.70
C GLN A 12 11.70 -17.75 -7.48
N SER A 13 11.59 -18.05 -8.77
CA SER A 13 12.71 -18.30 -9.66
C SER A 13 13.62 -17.07 -9.77
N GLN A 14 13.04 -15.89 -10.02
CA GLN A 14 13.77 -14.64 -10.08
C GLN A 14 14.47 -14.33 -8.75
N PHE A 15 13.79 -14.48 -7.61
CA PHE A 15 14.38 -14.27 -6.30
C PHE A 15 15.55 -15.22 -6.02
N ALA A 16 15.40 -16.53 -6.30
CA ALA A 16 16.47 -17.51 -6.15
C ALA A 16 17.68 -17.17 -7.03
N SER A 17 17.45 -16.61 -8.22
CA SER A 17 18.53 -16.14 -9.10
C SER A 17 19.32 -14.95 -8.57
N LEU A 18 18.82 -14.26 -7.52
CA LEU A 18 19.51 -13.14 -6.88
C LEU A 18 20.54 -13.60 -5.84
N GLU A 19 20.49 -14.86 -5.40
CA GLU A 19 21.38 -15.37 -4.35
C GLU A 19 22.86 -15.17 -4.73
N GLY A 20 23.52 -14.26 -4.00
CA GLY A 20 24.93 -13.94 -4.17
C GLY A 20 25.25 -12.73 -5.07
N ASN A 21 24.28 -12.14 -5.77
CA ASN A 21 24.53 -10.96 -6.61
C ASN A 21 23.29 -10.06 -6.81
N PHE A 22 22.87 -9.36 -5.75
CA PHE A 22 21.84 -8.33 -5.86
C PHE A 22 22.37 -7.13 -6.67
N CYS A 23 21.73 -6.85 -7.80
CA CYS A 23 21.98 -5.64 -8.58
C CYS A 23 20.66 -4.90 -8.89
N THR A 24 20.76 -3.60 -9.13
CA THR A 24 19.59 -2.73 -9.37
C THR A 24 18.68 -3.26 -10.48
N GLY A 25 19.25 -3.72 -11.60
CA GLY A 25 18.48 -4.26 -12.72
C GLY A 25 17.73 -5.55 -12.37
N SER A 26 18.30 -6.38 -11.50
CA SER A 26 17.66 -7.62 -11.04
C SER A 26 16.52 -7.36 -10.04
N CYS A 27 16.72 -6.42 -9.11
CA CYS A 27 15.66 -5.98 -8.19
C CYS A 27 14.52 -5.29 -8.93
N TRP A 28 14.84 -4.49 -9.96
CA TRP A 28 13.83 -3.80 -10.78
C TRP A 28 12.94 -4.81 -11.51
N ARG A 29 13.51 -5.83 -12.15
CA ARG A 29 12.72 -6.89 -12.81
C ARG A 29 11.79 -7.61 -11.84
N LEU A 30 12.31 -8.01 -10.68
CA LEU A 30 11.52 -8.66 -9.64
C LEU A 30 10.37 -7.76 -9.17
N SER A 31 10.65 -6.47 -8.96
CA SER A 31 9.62 -5.49 -8.61
C SER A 31 8.53 -5.37 -9.68
N THR A 32 8.90 -5.37 -10.97
CA THR A 32 7.93 -5.33 -12.07
C THR A 32 7.04 -6.57 -12.05
N THR A 33 7.61 -7.77 -11.93
CA THR A 33 6.81 -9.00 -11.87
C THR A 33 5.86 -9.04 -10.65
N MET A 34 6.30 -8.51 -9.50
CA MET A 34 5.43 -8.37 -8.32
C MET A 34 4.28 -7.37 -8.56
N GLN A 35 4.55 -6.25 -9.24
CA GLN A 35 3.53 -5.25 -9.59
C GLN A 35 2.50 -5.79 -10.58
N ASP A 36 2.95 -6.57 -11.58
CA ASP A 36 2.06 -7.19 -12.56
C ASP A 36 1.13 -8.22 -11.88
N LEU A 37 1.66 -9.01 -10.94
CA LEU A 37 0.84 -9.94 -10.15
C LEU A 37 -0.15 -9.20 -9.24
N ASP A 38 0.28 -8.12 -8.57
CA ASP A 38 -0.60 -7.28 -7.74
C ASP A 38 -1.78 -6.73 -8.57
N ALA A 39 -1.51 -6.18 -9.76
CA ALA A 39 -2.54 -5.71 -10.68
C ALA A 39 -3.52 -6.83 -11.07
N ALA A 40 -3.01 -8.01 -11.42
CA ALA A 40 -3.84 -9.16 -11.78
C ALA A 40 -4.70 -9.68 -10.60
N LEU A 41 -4.19 -9.62 -9.37
CA LEU A 41 -4.96 -9.99 -8.17
C LEU A 41 -6.08 -8.98 -7.91
N ARG A 42 -5.79 -7.68 -8.08
CA ARG A 42 -6.79 -6.61 -7.96
C ARG A 42 -7.94 -6.80 -8.97
N GLU A 43 -7.61 -7.00 -10.24
CA GLU A 43 -8.60 -7.27 -11.29
C GLU A 43 -9.43 -8.53 -11.00
N HIS A 44 -8.80 -9.57 -10.47
CA HIS A 44 -9.51 -10.78 -10.09
C HIS A 44 -10.51 -10.53 -8.95
N ILE A 45 -10.11 -9.80 -7.91
CA ILE A 45 -11.01 -9.40 -6.82
C ILE A 45 -12.20 -8.62 -7.39
N GLN A 46 -11.95 -7.66 -8.28
CA GLN A 46 -13.00 -6.87 -8.91
C GLN A 46 -13.93 -7.75 -9.75
N ALA A 47 -13.38 -8.64 -10.58
CA ALA A 47 -14.16 -9.54 -11.43
C ALA A 47 -15.08 -10.48 -10.63
N VAL A 48 -14.59 -11.07 -9.53
CA VAL A 48 -15.38 -12.01 -8.73
C VAL A 48 -16.40 -11.35 -7.80
N THR A 49 -16.31 -10.03 -7.59
CA THR A 49 -17.24 -9.26 -6.72
C THR A 49 -18.01 -8.17 -7.46
N LYS A 50 -17.87 -8.11 -8.79
CA LYS A 50 -18.44 -7.05 -9.65
C LYS A 50 -19.96 -6.97 -9.52
N SER A 51 -20.65 -8.10 -9.57
CA SER A 51 -22.12 -8.14 -9.55
C SER A 51 -22.68 -7.60 -8.24
N GLU A 52 -22.05 -7.94 -7.13
CA GLU A 52 -22.41 -7.44 -5.80
C GLU A 52 -22.19 -5.92 -5.70
N VAL A 53 -21.06 -5.42 -6.22
CA VAL A 53 -20.77 -3.99 -6.23
C VAL A 53 -21.69 -3.20 -7.17
N GLU A 54 -22.08 -3.75 -8.32
CA GLU A 54 -23.11 -3.16 -9.18
C GLU A 54 -24.46 -3.03 -8.45
N GLY A 55 -24.82 -4.03 -7.63
CA GLY A 55 -25.99 -3.96 -6.75
C GLY A 55 -25.88 -2.84 -5.72
N ILE A 56 -24.70 -2.68 -5.09
CA ILE A 56 -24.42 -1.60 -4.14
C ILE A 56 -24.52 -0.23 -4.81
N ILE A 57 -24.00 -0.07 -6.03
CA ILE A 57 -24.11 1.17 -6.80
C ILE A 57 -25.58 1.53 -7.03
N GLY A 58 -26.41 0.56 -7.40
CA GLY A 58 -27.85 0.77 -7.58
C GLY A 58 -28.55 1.24 -6.29
N LYS A 59 -28.16 0.69 -5.13
CA LYS A 59 -28.66 1.13 -3.83
C LYS A 59 -28.25 2.56 -3.50
N LEU A 60 -26.98 2.91 -3.68
CA LEU A 60 -26.48 4.27 -3.45
C LEU A 60 -27.22 5.29 -4.34
N GLN A 61 -27.41 4.98 -5.62
CA GLN A 61 -28.14 5.84 -6.57
C GLN A 61 -29.63 6.01 -6.20
N SER A 62 -30.25 4.96 -5.66
CA SER A 62 -31.64 4.98 -5.20
C SER A 62 -31.81 5.46 -3.75
N LYS A 63 -30.72 5.90 -3.10
CA LYS A 63 -30.68 6.37 -1.70
C LYS A 63 -31.18 5.33 -0.71
N GLN A 64 -30.94 4.05 -1.01
CA GLN A 64 -31.21 2.96 -0.08
C GLN A 64 -30.06 2.81 0.92
N GLU A 65 -30.40 2.45 2.16
CA GLU A 65 -29.41 2.15 3.17
C GLU A 65 -28.58 0.91 2.79
N LEU A 66 -27.27 1.00 3.02
CA LEU A 66 -26.36 -0.13 2.86
C LEU A 66 -26.27 -0.92 4.16
N THR A 67 -26.16 -2.24 4.03
CA THR A 67 -25.85 -3.13 5.13
C THR A 67 -24.37 -3.03 5.53
N ALA A 68 -24.03 -3.45 6.74
CA ALA A 68 -22.63 -3.50 7.20
C ALA A 68 -21.73 -4.35 6.28
N GLY A 69 -22.25 -5.46 5.73
CA GLY A 69 -21.52 -6.30 4.79
C GLY A 69 -21.25 -5.60 3.45
N GLU A 70 -22.19 -4.78 2.98
CA GLU A 70 -22.01 -3.98 1.77
C GLU A 70 -20.97 -2.87 1.99
N ILE A 71 -20.99 -2.21 3.14
CA ILE A 71 -19.97 -1.21 3.51
C ILE A 71 -18.58 -1.87 3.57
N GLU A 72 -18.47 -3.07 4.14
CA GLU A 72 -17.19 -3.81 4.18
C GLU A 72 -16.72 -4.20 2.77
N LEU A 73 -17.63 -4.58 1.87
CA LEU A 73 -17.28 -4.87 0.48
C LEU A 73 -16.78 -3.61 -0.25
N ILE A 74 -17.42 -2.46 -0.05
CA ILE A 74 -16.91 -1.16 -0.56
C ILE A 74 -15.53 -0.87 0.02
N LYS A 75 -15.33 -1.11 1.34
CA LYS A 75 -14.04 -0.92 2.00
C LYS A 75 -12.95 -1.71 1.31
N MET A 76 -13.21 -2.99 1.01
CA MET A 76 -12.26 -3.84 0.27
C MET A 76 -11.93 -3.27 -1.11
N TRP A 77 -12.91 -2.74 -1.83
CA TRP A 77 -12.68 -2.15 -3.15
C TRP A 77 -11.88 -0.84 -3.11
N ILE A 78 -12.10 0.00 -2.10
CA ILE A 78 -11.48 1.34 -2.02
C ILE A 78 -10.11 1.31 -1.32
N CYS A 79 -9.98 0.53 -0.25
CA CYS A 79 -8.77 0.49 0.58
C CYS A 79 -8.44 -0.91 1.12
N GLY A 80 -8.89 -1.98 0.45
CA GLY A 80 -8.61 -3.35 0.87
C GLY A 80 -7.13 -3.70 0.86
N ASP A 81 -6.37 -3.18 -0.12
CA ASP A 81 -4.91 -3.28 -0.17
C ASP A 81 -4.27 -2.72 1.11
N ALA A 82 -4.66 -1.51 1.51
CA ALA A 82 -4.18 -0.87 2.73
C ALA A 82 -4.59 -1.64 3.99
N ASP A 83 -5.85 -2.09 4.06
CA ASP A 83 -6.39 -2.82 5.21
C ASP A 83 -5.67 -4.16 5.44
N TYR A 84 -5.45 -4.94 4.39
CA TYR A 84 -4.70 -6.19 4.49
C TYR A 84 -3.21 -5.96 4.71
N TYR A 85 -2.60 -4.94 4.08
CA TYR A 85 -1.21 -4.57 4.33
C TYR A 85 -0.96 -4.25 5.81
N VAL A 86 -1.78 -3.37 6.41
CA VAL A 86 -1.62 -2.99 7.83
C VAL A 86 -1.80 -4.17 8.79
N LYS A 87 -2.67 -5.13 8.44
CA LYS A 87 -2.89 -6.35 9.25
C LYS A 87 -1.70 -7.32 9.19
N LEU A 88 -1.00 -7.38 8.06
CA LEU A 88 0.11 -8.29 7.82
C LEU A 88 1.47 -7.70 8.21
N GLU A 89 1.61 -6.37 8.15
CA GLU A 89 2.87 -5.69 8.47
C GLU A 89 3.23 -5.82 9.96
N ASN A 90 4.45 -6.28 10.22
CA ASN A 90 4.97 -6.54 11.55
C ASN A 90 6.27 -5.79 11.88
N ASN A 91 6.87 -5.07 10.92
CA ASN A 91 8.15 -4.37 11.09
C ASN A 91 8.01 -2.92 11.58
N TYR A 92 6.79 -2.40 11.74
CA TYR A 92 6.58 -1.00 12.12
C TYR A 92 7.35 -0.59 13.39
N ASN A 93 7.34 -1.43 14.42
CA ASN A 93 8.08 -1.17 15.65
C ASN A 93 9.60 -1.23 15.45
N ASP A 94 10.08 -2.10 14.56
CA ASP A 94 11.50 -2.21 14.23
C ASP A 94 11.98 -0.97 13.47
N TRP A 95 11.18 -0.41 12.57
CA TRP A 95 11.48 0.85 11.90
C TRP A 95 11.54 2.03 12.89
N ILE A 96 10.63 2.08 13.86
CA ILE A 96 10.66 3.12 14.91
C ILE A 96 11.91 2.98 15.79
N ALA A 97 12.27 1.74 16.17
CA ALA A 97 13.48 1.48 16.93
C ALA A 97 14.74 1.88 16.15
N GLU A 98 14.78 1.57 14.86
CA GLU A 98 15.89 1.91 13.98
C GLU A 98 16.02 3.43 13.78
N LEU A 99 14.91 4.13 13.54
CA LEU A 99 14.90 5.59 13.45
C LEU A 99 15.40 6.22 14.76
N LYS A 100 14.98 5.70 15.91
CA LYS A 100 15.45 6.16 17.22
C LYS A 100 16.96 5.95 17.39
N ARG A 101 17.49 4.80 16.96
CA ARG A 101 18.94 4.52 16.96
C ARG A 101 19.68 5.54 16.10
N LEU A 102 19.25 5.75 14.85
CA LEU A 102 19.86 6.69 13.90
C LEU A 102 19.86 8.13 14.44
N VAL A 103 18.74 8.59 14.99
CA VAL A 103 18.64 9.93 15.63
C VAL A 103 19.59 10.04 16.82
N GLY A 104 19.67 9.00 17.65
CA GLY A 104 20.62 8.94 18.76
C GLY A 104 22.07 9.08 18.29
N GLU A 105 22.47 8.37 17.23
CA GLU A 105 23.82 8.46 16.67
C GLU A 105 24.13 9.83 16.06
N MET A 106 23.15 10.46 15.43
CA MET A 106 23.29 11.81 14.89
C MET A 106 23.47 12.84 16.01
N ALA A 107 22.77 12.69 17.14
CA ALA A 107 22.88 13.58 18.29
C ALA A 107 24.26 13.52 18.98
N GLN A 108 24.98 12.40 18.84
CA GLN A 108 26.34 12.24 19.36
C GLN A 108 27.42 12.76 18.39
N ALA A 109 27.06 13.17 17.18
CA ALA A 109 28.02 13.70 16.21
C ALA A 109 28.42 15.14 16.56
N ASP A 110 29.72 15.44 16.54
CA ASP A 110 30.18 16.83 16.63
C ASP A 110 29.87 17.56 15.32
N ALA A 111 28.77 18.32 15.33
CA ALA A 111 28.30 19.09 14.20
C ALA A 111 28.75 20.56 14.23
N SER A 112 29.55 20.96 15.23
CA SER A 112 29.94 22.37 15.41
C SER A 112 30.96 22.84 14.37
N ASN A 113 31.90 21.96 13.98
CA ASN A 113 32.83 22.19 12.89
C ASN A 113 33.32 20.84 12.30
N PRO A 114 32.46 20.10 11.59
CA PRO A 114 32.80 18.75 11.14
C PRO A 114 33.87 18.80 10.05
N ASP A 115 34.91 17.98 10.20
CA ASP A 115 35.81 17.69 9.08
C ASP A 115 35.10 16.92 7.96
N PHE A 116 35.78 16.72 6.82
CA PHE A 116 35.21 16.01 5.68
C PHE A 116 34.64 14.63 6.04
N LYS A 117 35.33 13.85 6.88
CA LYS A 117 34.93 12.49 7.24
C LYS A 117 33.72 12.51 8.17
N ALA A 118 33.70 13.40 9.15
CA ALA A 118 32.58 13.61 10.04
C ALA A 118 31.32 14.03 9.26
N ALA A 119 31.45 14.98 8.34
CA ALA A 119 30.36 15.42 7.47
C ALA A 119 29.83 14.29 6.56
N ALA A 120 30.73 13.50 5.94
CA ALA A 120 30.34 12.37 5.10
C ALA A 120 29.59 11.28 5.90
N ASN A 121 30.04 10.96 7.12
CA ASN A 121 29.37 10.01 8.00
C ASN A 121 27.97 10.49 8.41
N LEU A 122 27.83 11.77 8.78
CA LEU A 122 26.53 12.34 9.13
C LEU A 122 25.56 12.30 7.95
N ARG A 123 26.03 12.61 6.74
CA ARG A 123 25.23 12.50 5.51
C ARG A 123 24.77 11.07 5.25
N ALA A 124 25.62 10.06 5.47
CA ALA A 124 25.24 8.66 5.31
C ALA A 124 24.13 8.25 6.29
N ARG A 125 24.23 8.65 7.56
CA ARG A 125 23.18 8.40 8.56
C ARG A 125 21.86 9.09 8.22
N LEU A 126 21.92 10.33 7.73
CA LEU A 126 20.73 11.04 7.26
C LEU A 126 20.04 10.32 6.10
N LEU A 127 20.82 9.81 5.14
CA LEU A 127 20.27 9.06 4.01
C LEU A 127 19.52 7.80 4.48
N ASP A 128 20.09 7.06 5.43
CA ASP A 128 19.45 5.87 5.99
C ASP A 128 18.19 6.23 6.78
N ALA A 129 18.23 7.28 7.60
CA ALA A 129 17.07 7.76 8.35
C ALA A 129 15.92 8.20 7.43
N ILE A 130 16.23 8.86 6.30
CA ILE A 130 15.24 9.25 5.29
C ILE A 130 14.57 8.01 4.67
N ARG A 131 15.34 6.95 4.41
CA ARG A 131 14.81 5.69 3.87
C ARG A 131 13.84 5.02 4.86
N VAL A 132 14.25 4.87 6.12
CA VAL A 132 13.40 4.27 7.19
C VAL A 132 12.15 5.12 7.44
N LEU A 133 12.26 6.45 7.38
CA LEU A 133 11.11 7.35 7.45
C LEU A 133 10.13 7.11 6.29
N GLY A 134 10.62 6.75 5.10
CA GLY A 134 9.79 6.39 3.96
C GLY A 134 8.85 5.22 4.27
N ASP A 135 9.37 4.16 4.89
CA ASP A 135 8.60 2.98 5.27
C ASP A 135 7.55 3.32 6.36
N ILE A 136 7.95 4.10 7.37
CA ILE A 136 7.05 4.57 8.44
C ILE A 136 5.92 5.41 7.85
N VAL A 137 6.23 6.39 7.00
CA VAL A 137 5.24 7.27 6.37
C VAL A 137 4.30 6.47 5.49
N PHE A 138 4.83 5.50 4.73
CA PHE A 138 3.99 4.63 3.90
C PHE A 138 2.97 3.86 4.74
N PHE A 139 3.40 3.22 5.84
CA PHE A 139 2.51 2.51 6.74
C PHE A 139 1.45 3.40 7.39
N LEU A 140 1.84 4.59 7.87
CA LEU A 140 0.91 5.56 8.46
C LEU A 140 -0.14 6.03 7.45
N LYS A 141 0.25 6.28 6.20
CA LYS A 141 -0.69 6.61 5.12
C LYS A 141 -1.70 5.49 4.85
N GLN A 142 -1.29 4.23 4.94
CA GLN A 142 -2.24 3.11 4.81
C GLN A 142 -3.25 3.11 5.95
N LYS A 143 -2.82 3.37 7.19
CA LYS A 143 -3.74 3.53 8.34
C LYS A 143 -4.70 4.71 8.16
N GLU A 144 -4.21 5.84 7.67
CA GLU A 144 -5.03 7.02 7.38
C GLU A 144 -6.08 6.73 6.30
N ARG A 145 -5.71 6.01 5.22
CA ARG A 145 -6.68 5.59 4.18
C ARG A 145 -7.84 4.79 4.78
N ILE A 146 -7.55 3.83 5.66
CA ILE A 146 -8.56 3.00 6.33
C ILE A 146 -9.43 3.85 7.28
N ALA A 147 -8.79 4.71 8.08
CA ALA A 147 -9.49 5.57 9.04
C ALA A 147 -10.41 6.57 8.34
N ASN A 148 -9.91 7.22 7.28
CA ASN A 148 -10.69 8.17 6.49
C ASN A 148 -11.89 7.48 5.83
N PHE A 149 -11.71 6.30 5.25
CA PHE A 149 -12.82 5.53 4.72
C PHE A 149 -13.85 5.24 5.81
N THR A 150 -13.40 4.69 6.94
CA THR A 150 -14.28 4.31 8.05
C THR A 150 -15.08 5.49 8.57
N GLU A 151 -14.46 6.66 8.73
CA GLU A 151 -15.12 7.88 9.18
C GLU A 151 -16.16 8.36 8.17
N SER A 152 -15.78 8.45 6.89
CA SER A 152 -16.65 8.91 5.79
C SER A 152 -17.79 7.96 5.45
N THR A 153 -17.81 6.74 6.00
CA THR A 153 -18.91 5.78 5.79
C THR A 153 -19.76 5.54 7.04
N LYS A 154 -19.53 6.25 8.15
CA LYS A 154 -20.37 6.12 9.35
C LYS A 154 -21.81 6.57 9.12
N VAL A 155 -21.96 7.66 8.38
CA VAL A 155 -23.23 8.22 7.91
C VAL A 155 -22.96 8.58 6.47
N ILE A 156 -23.71 8.02 5.53
CA ILE A 156 -23.53 8.31 4.10
C ILE A 156 -24.61 9.29 3.70
N ASP A 157 -24.23 10.54 3.51
CA ASP A 157 -25.12 11.57 2.97
C ASP A 157 -25.23 11.47 1.42
N PRO A 158 -26.14 12.23 0.77
CA PRO A 158 -26.28 12.18 -0.67
C PRO A 158 -25.01 12.54 -1.47
N GLN A 159 -24.17 13.45 -0.97
CA GLN A 159 -22.92 13.84 -1.65
C GLN A 159 -21.86 12.75 -1.53
N GLU A 160 -21.77 12.12 -0.37
CA GLU A 160 -20.89 10.97 -0.12
C GLU A 160 -21.32 9.76 -0.94
N ALA A 161 -22.63 9.51 -1.06
CA ALA A 161 -23.16 8.47 -1.93
C ALA A 161 -22.76 8.69 -3.40
N ASP A 162 -22.90 9.92 -3.91
CA ASP A 162 -22.48 10.26 -5.28
C ASP A 162 -20.97 10.13 -5.49
N LEU A 163 -20.16 10.44 -4.48
CA LEU A 163 -18.72 10.21 -4.51
C LEU A 163 -18.39 8.71 -4.57
N LEU A 164 -19.01 7.89 -3.70
CA LEU A 164 -18.82 6.44 -3.68
C LEU A 164 -19.22 5.80 -5.01
N VAL A 165 -20.36 6.21 -5.58
CA VAL A 165 -20.80 5.73 -6.91
C VAL A 165 -19.73 6.02 -7.96
N ARG A 166 -19.20 7.25 -8.02
CA ARG A 166 -18.14 7.61 -8.98
C ARG A 166 -16.87 6.81 -8.78
N LEU A 167 -16.44 6.61 -7.53
CA LEU A 167 -15.24 5.83 -7.21
C LEU A 167 -15.40 4.35 -7.60
N LEU A 168 -16.54 3.74 -7.29
CA LEU A 168 -16.83 2.34 -7.61
C LEU A 168 -16.99 2.13 -9.12
N GLN A 169 -17.71 3.02 -9.81
CA GLN A 169 -17.81 2.98 -11.27
C GLN A 169 -16.46 3.15 -11.95
N GLY A 170 -15.61 4.07 -11.47
CA GLY A 170 -14.26 4.25 -11.99
C GLY A 170 -13.42 2.98 -11.86
N LYS A 171 -13.56 2.24 -10.76
CA LYS A 171 -12.90 0.94 -10.56
C LYS A 171 -13.42 -0.13 -11.51
N ILE A 172 -14.72 -0.17 -11.79
CA ILE A 172 -15.29 -1.11 -12.77
C ILE A 172 -14.80 -0.81 -14.19
N ILE A 173 -14.69 0.47 -14.56
CA ILE A 173 -14.27 0.87 -15.91
C ILE A 173 -12.79 0.58 -16.14
N SER A 174 -11.96 0.75 -15.10
CA SER A 174 -10.53 0.42 -15.14
C SER A 174 -10.24 -1.06 -15.41
N ASP A 175 -11.24 -1.96 -15.30
CA ASP A 175 -11.10 -3.38 -15.68
C ASP A 175 -11.36 -3.64 -17.18
N ASN A 176 -11.88 -2.63 -17.91
CA ASN A 176 -12.25 -2.74 -19.33
C ASN A 176 -11.26 -2.05 -20.29
N GLU A 177 -10.18 -1.46 -19.79
CA GLU A 177 -9.05 -0.92 -20.57
C GLU A 177 -7.83 -1.86 -20.47
#